data_AF-A0A2G9ZAV1-F1
#
_entry.id   AF-A0A2G9ZAV1-F1
#
_cell.length_a   1.000
_cell.length_b   1.000
_cell.length_c   1.000
_cell.angle_alpha   90.00
_cell.angle_beta   90.00
_cell.angle_gamma   90.00
#
_symmetry.space_group_name_H-M   'P 1'
#
loop_
_entity.id
_entity.type
_entity.pdbx_description
1 polymer ?
#
loop_
_entity_poly.entity_id
_entity_poly.type
_entity_poly.pdbx_seq_one_letter_code
_entity_poly.pdbx_strand_id
1 'polypeptide(L)'
;MIFAARAEAAQIYPQKTLKFFVGQRNNAISNASGSFNFAIDIAEEKPCIGQSFIEFTGVAKNPVGTDIQLTLGDTSRTFSLSGNNNSSDFKILFYIDEALNNISNPGSFNYALNYTVSGNLISLIAAKCIITYQFFEPQSVGQTAFAPRSYLISSTYDGGEFPGYNTISWTTKNEPPNTNIRLQIATSDNINGPFDFAGPDDTAGSFYESPGDAISNIHNGQRYFRYKVSLSTKDPNQTPVVGDVKINFSNK
;
A
#
# COMPACT_ATOMS: atom_id res chain seq x y z
N MET A 1 55.10 18.14 -10.69
CA MET A 1 54.00 18.44 -11.63
C MET A 1 52.73 17.89 -11.01
N ILE A 2 51.80 18.77 -10.65
CA ILE A 2 50.50 18.40 -10.08
C ILE A 2 49.63 17.83 -11.20
N PHE A 3 49.05 16.66 -10.98
CA PHE A 3 47.77 16.31 -11.56
C PHE A 3 46.83 15.98 -10.40
N ALA A 4 45.90 16.92 -10.16
CA ALA A 4 44.74 16.67 -9.33
C ALA A 4 43.75 15.84 -10.16
N ALA A 5 43.46 14.62 -9.73
CA ALA A 5 42.22 13.95 -10.10
C ALA A 5 41.28 14.10 -8.90
N ARG A 6 40.25 14.93 -9.07
CA ARG A 6 39.10 15.00 -8.17
C ARG A 6 38.55 13.60 -7.95
N ALA A 7 38.44 13.17 -6.70
CA ALA A 7 37.51 12.12 -6.31
C ALA A 7 36.15 12.79 -6.12
N GLU A 8 35.23 12.59 -7.07
CA GLU A 8 33.81 12.88 -6.85
C GLU A 8 33.20 11.67 -6.13
N ALA A 9 32.36 11.93 -5.12
CA ALA A 9 31.78 10.91 -4.26
C ALA A 9 31.00 9.88 -5.12
N ALA A 10 31.35 8.60 -5.00
CA ALA A 10 30.57 7.52 -5.60
C ALA A 10 29.12 7.61 -5.07
N GLN A 11 28.15 7.91 -5.94
CA GLN A 11 26.74 7.89 -5.58
C GLN A 11 26.33 6.44 -5.32
N ILE A 12 25.96 6.13 -4.08
CA ILE A 12 25.41 4.82 -3.72
C ILE A 12 23.93 4.85 -4.05
N TYR A 13 23.48 3.91 -4.88
CA TYR A 13 22.06 3.69 -5.19
C TYR A 13 21.58 2.45 -4.42
N PRO A 14 21.21 2.57 -3.14
CA PRO A 14 20.63 1.44 -2.42
C PRO A 14 19.33 0.98 -3.09
N GLN A 15 19.01 -0.28 -2.86
CA GLN A 15 17.81 -0.92 -3.37
C GLN A 15 16.83 -1.18 -2.22
N LYS A 16 15.56 -0.92 -2.46
CA LYS A 16 14.48 -1.15 -1.50
C LYS A 16 13.32 -1.87 -2.18
N THR A 17 12.70 -2.78 -1.43
CA THR A 17 11.47 -3.46 -1.84
C THR A 17 10.32 -2.99 -0.95
N LEU A 18 9.25 -2.52 -1.57
CA LEU A 18 8.01 -2.16 -0.90
C LEU A 18 6.87 -3.08 -1.34
N LYS A 19 5.92 -3.26 -0.42
CA LYS A 19 4.71 -4.06 -0.64
C LYS A 19 3.51 -3.20 -0.30
N PHE A 20 2.58 -3.09 -1.24
CA PHE A 20 1.35 -2.32 -1.07
C PHE A 20 0.16 -3.26 -1.18
N PHE A 21 -0.79 -3.10 -0.27
CA PHE A 21 -2.11 -3.70 -0.45
C PHE A 21 -2.81 -3.02 -1.62
N VAL A 22 -3.36 -3.80 -2.53
CA VAL A 22 -4.10 -3.27 -3.69
C VAL A 22 -5.60 -3.39 -3.45
N GLY A 23 -6.06 -4.57 -3.04
CA GLY A 23 -7.48 -4.80 -2.77
C GLY A 23 -7.79 -6.26 -2.50
N GLN A 24 -8.99 -6.51 -1.96
CA GLN A 24 -9.52 -7.86 -1.80
C GLN A 24 -11.03 -7.87 -2.00
N ARG A 25 -11.58 -9.04 -2.35
CA ARG A 25 -13.02 -9.28 -2.46
C ARG A 25 -13.33 -10.74 -2.17
N ASN A 26 -14.24 -10.97 -1.23
CA ASN A 26 -14.58 -12.33 -0.80
C ASN A 26 -15.64 -12.99 -1.71
N ASN A 27 -16.59 -12.20 -2.22
CA ASN A 27 -17.72 -12.71 -2.99
C ASN A 27 -17.28 -13.35 -4.31
N ALA A 28 -17.99 -14.43 -4.69
CA ALA A 28 -17.77 -15.08 -5.96
C ALA A 28 -18.24 -14.22 -7.14
N ILE A 29 -17.49 -14.22 -8.24
CA ILE A 29 -17.75 -13.47 -9.46
C ILE A 29 -17.46 -14.31 -10.70
N SER A 30 -18.23 -14.11 -11.75
CA SER A 30 -18.04 -14.73 -13.08
C SER A 30 -18.57 -13.77 -14.13
N ASN A 31 -17.90 -13.65 -15.28
CA ASN A 31 -18.31 -12.75 -16.37
C ASN A 31 -18.54 -11.32 -15.86
N ALA A 32 -17.59 -10.83 -15.06
CA ALA A 32 -17.71 -9.58 -14.34
C ALA A 32 -16.38 -8.83 -14.34
N SER A 33 -16.47 -7.51 -14.28
CA SER A 33 -15.33 -6.62 -14.12
C SER A 33 -15.39 -5.89 -12.79
N GLY A 34 -14.24 -5.40 -12.35
CA GLY A 34 -14.13 -4.56 -11.17
C GLY A 34 -12.81 -3.82 -11.14
N SER A 35 -12.61 -3.03 -10.09
CA SER A 35 -11.41 -2.23 -9.92
C SER A 35 -11.00 -2.16 -8.46
N PHE A 36 -9.70 -2.13 -8.22
CA PHE A 36 -9.09 -1.85 -6.92
C PHE A 36 -8.26 -0.58 -7.01
N ASN A 37 -8.70 0.47 -6.32
CA ASN A 37 -7.97 1.74 -6.22
C ASN A 37 -6.94 1.65 -5.09
N PHE A 38 -5.69 1.97 -5.38
CA PHE A 38 -4.60 1.95 -4.42
C PHE A 38 -3.60 3.07 -4.70
N ALA A 39 -2.75 3.35 -3.71
CA ALA A 39 -1.66 4.29 -3.84
C ALA A 39 -0.32 3.55 -3.71
N ILE A 40 0.66 3.97 -4.49
CA ILE A 40 2.08 3.66 -4.31
C ILE A 40 2.73 4.90 -3.72
N ASP A 41 3.23 4.78 -2.49
CA ASP A 41 3.93 5.87 -1.80
C ASP A 41 5.44 5.63 -1.87
N ILE A 42 6.16 6.58 -2.45
CA ILE A 42 7.63 6.60 -2.50
C ILE A 42 8.12 7.82 -1.74
N ALA A 43 8.98 7.61 -0.74
CA ALA A 43 9.51 8.69 0.07
C ALA A 43 10.89 9.18 -0.42
N GLU A 44 11.61 8.32 -1.16
CA GLU A 44 13.00 8.55 -1.51
C GLU A 44 13.16 9.36 -2.79
N GLU A 45 14.23 10.15 -2.85
CA GLU A 45 14.56 10.96 -4.02
C GLU A 45 15.06 10.12 -5.19
N LYS A 46 14.70 10.55 -6.40
CA LYS A 46 15.08 9.93 -7.68
C LYS A 46 14.90 8.40 -7.66
N PRO A 47 13.70 7.89 -7.34
CA PRO A 47 13.42 6.48 -7.44
C PRO A 47 13.57 6.03 -8.90
N CYS A 48 14.16 4.85 -9.08
CA CYS A 48 14.26 4.15 -10.35
C CYS A 48 13.68 2.76 -10.14
N ILE A 49 12.46 2.54 -10.65
CA ILE A 49 11.77 1.25 -10.57
C ILE A 49 12.57 0.22 -11.37
N GLY A 50 12.97 -0.87 -10.72
CA GLY A 50 13.69 -1.97 -11.34
C GLY A 50 12.79 -3.15 -11.69
N GLN A 51 12.09 -3.69 -10.69
CA GLN A 51 11.14 -4.79 -10.87
C GLN A 51 9.87 -4.51 -10.10
N SER A 52 8.73 -4.64 -10.76
CA SER A 52 7.42 -4.40 -10.18
C SER A 52 6.37 -5.35 -10.73
N PHE A 53 5.56 -5.89 -9.83
CA PHE A 53 4.47 -6.79 -10.21
C PHE A 53 3.34 -6.76 -9.19
N ILE A 54 2.14 -7.09 -9.67
CA ILE A 54 0.98 -7.39 -8.85
C ILE A 54 0.88 -8.91 -8.71
N GLU A 55 0.87 -9.39 -7.48
CA GLU A 55 0.44 -10.75 -7.18
C GLU A 55 -1.09 -10.72 -7.02
N PHE A 56 -1.80 -11.33 -7.97
CA PHE A 56 -3.25 -11.46 -7.95
C PHE A 56 -3.62 -12.92 -7.66
N THR A 57 -4.39 -13.14 -6.61
CA THR A 57 -4.68 -14.49 -6.06
C THR A 57 -6.18 -14.68 -5.87
N GLY A 58 -6.62 -15.93 -5.73
CA GLY A 58 -7.99 -16.27 -5.39
C GLY A 58 -8.25 -17.77 -5.49
N VAL A 59 -9.52 -18.15 -5.46
CA VAL A 59 -9.99 -19.52 -5.66
C VAL A 59 -10.88 -19.56 -6.89
N ALA A 60 -10.62 -20.46 -7.83
CA ALA A 60 -11.45 -20.67 -9.02
C ALA A 60 -12.25 -21.95 -8.88
N LYS A 61 -13.57 -21.90 -9.10
CA LYS A 61 -14.46 -23.07 -9.18
C LYS A 61 -14.44 -23.55 -10.62
N ASN A 62 -13.52 -24.46 -10.93
CA ASN A 62 -13.12 -24.91 -12.28
C ASN A 62 -12.22 -23.87 -12.98
N PRO A 63 -10.90 -23.92 -12.73
CA PRO A 63 -9.94 -23.04 -13.39
C PRO A 63 -9.97 -23.12 -14.92
N VAL A 64 -10.17 -24.30 -15.50
CA VAL A 64 -10.10 -24.50 -16.95
C VAL A 64 -11.24 -23.75 -17.65
N GLY A 65 -10.89 -22.88 -18.59
CA GLY A 65 -11.83 -22.02 -19.31
C GLY A 65 -12.16 -20.71 -18.61
N THR A 66 -11.42 -20.36 -17.54
CA THR A 66 -11.49 -19.06 -16.89
C THR A 66 -10.34 -18.17 -17.34
N ASP A 67 -10.67 -17.01 -17.88
CA ASP A 67 -9.71 -15.97 -18.23
C ASP A 67 -9.84 -14.78 -17.27
N ILE A 68 -8.70 -14.29 -16.79
CA ILE A 68 -8.59 -13.10 -15.97
C ILE A 68 -7.74 -12.08 -16.70
N GLN A 69 -8.34 -11.00 -17.17
CA GLN A 69 -7.62 -9.84 -17.69
C GLN A 69 -7.33 -8.88 -16.55
N LEU A 70 -6.07 -8.46 -16.42
CA LEU A 70 -5.63 -7.42 -15.49
C LEU A 70 -5.10 -6.23 -16.27
N THR A 71 -5.47 -5.02 -15.84
CA THR A 71 -5.07 -3.77 -16.48
C THR A 71 -4.69 -2.72 -15.44
N LEU A 72 -3.53 -2.08 -15.62
CA LEU A 72 -3.04 -0.96 -14.82
C LEU A 72 -2.52 0.14 -15.76
N GLY A 73 -3.22 1.28 -15.83
CA GLY A 73 -2.95 2.27 -16.87
C GLY A 73 -3.10 1.66 -18.27
N ASP A 74 -2.07 1.79 -19.09
CA ASP A 74 -2.03 1.23 -20.45
C ASP A 74 -1.52 -0.23 -20.50
N THR A 75 -0.97 -0.75 -19.40
CA THR A 75 -0.49 -2.12 -19.34
C THR A 75 -1.67 -3.06 -19.10
N SER A 76 -1.93 -4.00 -20.03
CA SER A 76 -2.99 -5.00 -19.92
C SER A 76 -2.50 -6.39 -20.33
N ARG A 77 -2.89 -7.42 -19.58
CA ARG A 77 -2.60 -8.82 -19.90
C ARG A 77 -3.77 -9.73 -19.52
N THR A 78 -4.03 -10.74 -20.34
CA THR A 78 -4.98 -11.81 -20.06
C THR A 78 -4.25 -13.06 -19.61
N PHE A 79 -4.74 -13.65 -18.53
CA PHE A 79 -4.21 -14.87 -17.93
C PHE A 79 -5.31 -15.95 -17.95
N SER A 80 -5.07 -17.00 -18.71
CA SER A 80 -5.93 -18.19 -18.71
C SER A 80 -5.53 -19.09 -17.55
N LEU A 81 -6.48 -19.41 -16.69
CA LEU A 81 -6.24 -20.33 -15.59
C LEU A 81 -6.15 -21.76 -16.13
N SER A 82 -5.23 -22.53 -15.55
CA SER A 82 -5.06 -23.96 -15.82
C SER A 82 -5.40 -24.76 -14.57
N GLY A 83 -5.86 -26.00 -14.74
CA GLY A 83 -6.27 -26.84 -13.62
C GLY A 83 -7.10 -28.04 -14.07
N ASN A 84 -7.89 -28.58 -13.15
CA ASN A 84 -8.89 -29.61 -13.40
C ASN A 84 -10.30 -29.00 -13.29
N ASN A 85 -11.35 -29.82 -13.37
CA ASN A 85 -12.74 -29.39 -13.18
C ASN A 85 -13.15 -29.35 -11.70
N ASN A 86 -12.20 -29.09 -10.79
CA ASN A 86 -12.46 -28.90 -9.37
C ASN A 86 -12.03 -27.49 -8.94
N SER A 87 -12.44 -27.09 -7.74
CA SER A 87 -11.97 -25.82 -7.18
C SER A 87 -10.49 -25.88 -6.82
N SER A 88 -9.72 -24.86 -7.20
CA SER A 88 -8.33 -24.70 -6.77
C SER A 88 -7.96 -23.24 -6.55
N ASP A 89 -6.94 -23.01 -5.74
CA ASP A 89 -6.30 -21.71 -5.64
C ASP A 89 -5.55 -21.36 -6.92
N PHE A 90 -5.37 -20.07 -7.17
CA PHE A 90 -4.53 -19.57 -8.24
C PHE A 90 -3.68 -18.39 -7.78
N LYS A 91 -2.56 -18.19 -8.47
CA LYS A 91 -1.68 -17.03 -8.33
C LYS A 91 -1.23 -16.57 -9.71
N ILE A 92 -1.42 -15.29 -9.98
CA ILE A 92 -0.99 -14.60 -11.18
C ILE A 92 0.07 -13.56 -10.78
N LEU A 93 1.17 -13.50 -11.51
CA LEU A 93 2.14 -12.42 -11.43
C LEU A 93 1.97 -11.53 -12.67
N PHE A 94 1.43 -10.33 -12.44
CA PHE A 94 1.24 -9.33 -13.48
C PHE A 94 2.32 -8.26 -13.36
N TYR A 95 3.32 -8.30 -14.24
CA TYR A 95 4.40 -7.32 -14.29
C TYR A 95 3.90 -5.97 -14.78
N ILE A 96 4.27 -4.90 -14.07
CA ILE A 96 3.71 -3.55 -14.24
C ILE A 96 4.78 -2.46 -14.40
N ASP A 97 6.01 -2.82 -14.75
CA ASP A 97 7.14 -1.88 -14.85
C ASP A 97 6.80 -0.69 -15.76
N GLU A 98 6.17 -0.98 -16.90
CA GLU A 98 5.75 0.03 -17.88
C GLU A 98 4.73 1.03 -17.32
N ALA A 99 3.80 0.55 -16.49
CA ALA A 99 2.76 1.38 -15.88
C ALA A 99 3.31 2.32 -14.79
N LEU A 100 4.51 2.05 -14.26
CA LEU A 100 5.13 2.80 -13.17
C LEU A 100 6.26 3.74 -13.65
N ASN A 101 6.46 3.88 -14.96
CA ASN A 101 7.52 4.73 -15.54
C ASN A 101 7.40 6.22 -15.16
N ASN A 102 6.25 6.67 -14.66
CA ASN A 102 6.02 8.03 -14.19
C ASN A 102 6.66 8.31 -12.81
N ILE A 103 7.02 7.27 -12.05
CA ILE A 103 7.60 7.40 -10.71
C ILE A 103 9.07 7.77 -10.82
N SER A 104 9.35 9.08 -10.73
CA SER A 104 10.69 9.68 -10.83
C SER A 104 11.02 10.61 -9.66
N ASN A 105 10.05 10.88 -8.79
CA ASN A 105 10.17 11.76 -7.65
C ASN A 105 9.43 11.16 -6.44
N PRO A 106 9.75 11.58 -5.20
CA PRO A 106 8.95 11.23 -4.04
C PRO A 106 7.49 11.67 -4.22
N GLY A 107 6.55 10.88 -3.73
CA GLY A 107 5.13 11.20 -3.81
C GLY A 107 4.22 9.99 -3.58
N SER A 108 2.92 10.31 -3.57
CA SER A 108 1.84 9.33 -3.56
C SER A 108 1.23 9.24 -4.96
N PHE A 109 1.27 8.06 -5.56
CA PHE A 109 0.83 7.80 -6.93
C PHE A 109 -0.40 6.91 -6.90
N ASN A 110 -1.54 7.45 -7.32
CA ASN A 110 -2.82 6.73 -7.31
C ASN A 110 -2.99 5.90 -8.59
N TYR A 111 -3.36 4.65 -8.43
CA TYR A 111 -3.63 3.71 -9.53
C TYR A 111 -4.93 2.95 -9.30
N ALA A 112 -5.47 2.40 -10.39
CA ALA A 112 -6.63 1.53 -10.40
C ALA A 112 -6.26 0.22 -11.09
N LEU A 113 -6.16 -0.87 -10.33
CA LEU A 113 -6.03 -2.21 -10.91
C LEU A 113 -7.41 -2.66 -11.37
N ASN A 114 -7.64 -2.64 -12.67
CA ASN A 114 -8.86 -3.15 -13.27
C ASN A 114 -8.71 -4.65 -13.53
N TYR A 115 -9.78 -5.39 -13.29
CA TYR A 115 -9.86 -6.81 -13.63
C TYR A 115 -11.14 -7.11 -14.39
N THR A 116 -11.06 -8.06 -15.32
CA THR A 116 -12.21 -8.66 -16.00
C THR A 116 -12.06 -10.17 -15.92
N VAL A 117 -13.11 -10.84 -15.44
CA VAL A 117 -13.19 -12.30 -15.35
C VAL A 117 -14.15 -12.77 -16.42
N SER A 118 -13.74 -13.75 -17.23
CA SER A 118 -14.57 -14.40 -18.23
C SER A 118 -14.54 -15.91 -18.00
N GLY A 119 -15.69 -16.57 -18.17
CA GLY A 119 -15.83 -18.01 -17.93
C GLY A 119 -16.35 -18.33 -16.54
N ASN A 120 -15.64 -19.18 -15.80
CA ASN A 120 -16.13 -19.74 -14.54
C ASN A 120 -15.98 -18.77 -13.36
N LEU A 121 -16.53 -19.20 -12.21
CA LEU A 121 -16.53 -18.42 -10.97
C LEU A 121 -15.14 -18.38 -10.33
N ILE A 122 -14.73 -17.20 -9.88
CA ILE A 122 -13.63 -17.00 -8.93
C ILE A 122 -14.14 -16.34 -7.66
N SER A 123 -13.50 -16.59 -6.52
CA SER A 123 -13.82 -16.00 -5.22
C SER A 123 -12.55 -15.72 -4.41
N LEU A 124 -12.71 -15.06 -3.27
CA LEU A 124 -11.61 -14.76 -2.33
C LEU A 124 -10.42 -14.09 -3.03
N ILE A 125 -10.70 -13.19 -3.98
CA ILE A 125 -9.66 -12.54 -4.75
C ILE A 125 -8.91 -11.53 -3.89
N ALA A 126 -7.59 -11.49 -4.02
CA ALA A 126 -6.75 -10.52 -3.33
C ALA A 126 -5.57 -10.12 -4.21
N ALA A 127 -5.16 -8.86 -4.09
CA ALA A 127 -4.08 -8.28 -4.86
C ALA A 127 -3.09 -7.53 -3.94
N LYS A 128 -1.80 -7.75 -4.16
CA LYS A 128 -0.71 -6.97 -3.56
C LYS A 128 0.27 -6.53 -4.65
N CYS A 129 0.71 -5.29 -4.58
CA CYS A 129 1.74 -4.74 -5.44
C CYS A 129 3.09 -4.86 -4.75
N ILE A 130 4.09 -5.39 -5.45
CA ILE A 130 5.46 -5.45 -4.98
C ILE A 130 6.28 -4.64 -5.96
N ILE A 131 7.03 -3.67 -5.43
CA ILE A 131 7.98 -2.89 -6.23
C ILE A 131 9.35 -3.02 -5.60
N THR A 132 10.36 -3.08 -6.45
CA THR A 132 11.76 -3.01 -6.08
C THR A 132 12.38 -1.90 -6.91
N TYR A 133 12.93 -0.91 -6.22
CA TYR A 133 13.50 0.28 -6.85
C TYR A 133 14.84 0.62 -6.22
N GLN A 134 15.70 1.19 -7.04
CA GLN A 134 16.87 1.91 -6.58
C GLN A 134 16.48 3.35 -6.29
N PHE A 135 17.14 3.99 -5.34
CA PHE A 135 16.90 5.40 -5.06
C PHE A 135 18.22 6.09 -4.78
N PHE A 136 18.21 7.42 -4.88
CA PHE A 136 19.36 8.20 -4.46
C PHE A 136 19.32 8.30 -2.95
N GLU A 137 20.28 7.66 -2.27
CA GLU A 137 20.52 7.99 -0.87
C GLU A 137 21.47 9.20 -0.83
N PRO A 138 21.01 10.33 -0.27
CA PRO A 138 21.90 11.44 0.06
C PRO A 138 23.08 10.97 0.91
N GLN A 139 24.24 10.77 0.29
CA GLN A 139 25.48 10.65 1.05
C GLN A 139 25.65 11.95 1.85
N SER A 140 25.89 11.84 3.16
CA SER A 140 25.89 12.92 4.14
C SER A 140 27.00 13.95 3.94
N VAL A 141 27.02 14.64 2.81
CA VAL A 141 27.69 15.92 2.61
C VAL A 141 26.77 16.79 1.77
N GLY A 142 25.90 17.55 2.45
CA GLY A 142 25.10 18.61 1.84
C GLY A 142 23.62 18.31 1.62
N GLN A 143 23.07 17.18 2.08
CA GLN A 143 21.61 17.04 2.10
C GLN A 143 21.00 17.87 3.22
N THR A 144 20.13 18.79 2.82
CA THR A 144 19.43 19.71 3.71
C THR A 144 18.20 19.03 4.31
N ALA A 145 18.34 18.44 5.50
CA ALA A 145 17.27 18.17 6.46
C ALA A 145 16.11 17.22 6.06
N PHE A 146 15.73 16.30 6.95
CA PHE A 146 14.41 15.65 6.90
C PHE A 146 13.29 16.68 7.06
N ALA A 147 12.19 16.47 6.34
CA ALA A 147 11.00 17.32 6.47
C ALA A 147 10.42 17.24 7.90
N PRO A 148 10.03 18.38 8.51
CA PRO A 148 9.56 18.40 9.89
C PRO A 148 8.23 17.66 10.09
N ARG A 149 7.46 17.44 9.02
CA ARG A 149 6.21 16.67 9.01
C ARG A 149 6.01 15.97 7.67
N SER A 150 5.52 14.74 7.70
CA SER A 150 5.02 13.99 6.53
C SER A 150 3.86 13.08 6.93
N TYR A 151 3.13 12.56 5.94
CA TYR A 151 2.11 11.56 6.19
C TYR A 151 1.98 10.55 5.05
N LEU A 152 1.44 9.38 5.37
CA LEU A 152 1.05 8.33 4.44
C LEU A 152 -0.40 7.96 4.73
N ILE A 153 -1.22 7.83 3.69
CA ILE A 153 -2.62 7.38 3.80
C ILE A 153 -2.72 6.01 3.12
N SER A 154 -3.31 5.05 3.81
CA SER A 154 -3.51 3.71 3.26
C SER A 154 -4.54 3.70 2.12
N SER A 155 -4.49 2.65 1.31
CA SER A 155 -5.62 2.23 0.46
C SER A 155 -6.89 1.99 1.29
N THR A 156 -8.05 1.93 0.60
CA THR A 156 -9.31 1.50 1.22
C THR A 156 -9.28 0.00 1.49
N TYR A 157 -9.55 -0.40 2.73
CA TYR A 157 -9.77 -1.78 3.12
C TYR A 157 -11.28 -2.05 3.28
N ASP A 158 -11.72 -3.25 2.90
CA ASP A 158 -13.09 -3.73 3.11
C ASP A 158 -13.10 -4.66 4.34
N GLY A 159 -13.71 -4.18 5.43
CA GLY A 159 -13.92 -4.91 6.67
C GLY A 159 -15.10 -5.89 6.62
N GLY A 160 -15.91 -5.88 5.55
CA GLY A 160 -17.11 -6.73 5.42
C GLY A 160 -18.36 -6.10 6.04
N GLU A 161 -19.40 -6.91 6.26
CA GLU A 161 -20.64 -6.42 6.86
C GLU A 161 -20.49 -6.22 8.37
N PHE A 162 -20.83 -5.02 8.85
CA PHE A 162 -20.80 -4.62 10.27
C PHE A 162 -19.50 -4.96 11.03
N PRO A 163 -18.33 -4.48 10.58
CA PRO A 163 -17.07 -4.74 11.26
C PRO A 163 -17.00 -4.03 12.61
N GLY A 164 -16.39 -4.68 13.60
CA GLY A 164 -15.96 -4.09 14.87
C GLY A 164 -14.45 -3.90 14.89
N TYR A 165 -13.98 -2.66 14.84
CA TYR A 165 -12.57 -2.30 14.86
C TYR A 165 -12.07 -2.24 16.31
N ASN A 166 -11.10 -3.09 16.66
CA ASN A 166 -10.71 -3.33 18.05
C ASN A 166 -9.48 -2.51 18.45
N THR A 167 -8.36 -2.70 17.74
CA THR A 167 -7.08 -2.06 18.09
C THR A 167 -6.28 -1.69 16.85
N ILE A 168 -5.54 -0.59 16.94
CA ILE A 168 -4.53 -0.20 15.96
C ILE A 168 -3.14 -0.41 16.55
N SER A 169 -2.24 -0.99 15.76
CA SER A 169 -0.84 -1.20 16.17
C SER A 169 0.08 -1.01 14.99
N TRP A 170 1.34 -0.67 15.26
CA TRP A 170 2.37 -0.56 14.22
C TRP A 170 3.73 -1.01 14.76
N THR A 171 4.64 -1.35 13.85
CA THR A 171 6.02 -1.67 14.21
C THR A 171 6.87 -0.41 14.19
N THR A 172 7.36 0.04 15.34
CA THR A 172 8.36 1.12 15.39
C THR A 172 9.74 0.56 15.04
N LYS A 173 10.26 0.91 13.86
CA LYS A 173 11.61 0.51 13.45
C LYS A 173 12.68 1.46 13.97
N ASN A 174 12.34 2.75 14.06
CA ASN A 174 13.19 3.80 14.60
C ASN A 174 12.31 4.93 15.14
N GLU A 175 12.54 5.42 16.34
CA GLU A 175 11.88 6.62 16.87
C GLU A 175 12.89 7.39 17.74
N PRO A 176 13.77 8.18 17.11
CA PRO A 176 14.77 8.92 17.84
C PRO A 176 14.17 10.06 18.67
N PRO A 177 14.91 10.62 19.64
CA PRO A 177 14.47 11.80 20.38
C PRO A 177 14.04 12.94 19.46
N ASN A 178 13.02 13.69 19.88
CA ASN A 178 12.43 14.80 19.11
C ASN A 178 11.70 14.39 17.82
N THR A 179 11.38 13.11 17.66
CA THR A 179 10.48 12.61 16.62
C THR A 179 9.15 12.16 17.23
N ASN A 180 8.10 12.05 16.41
CA ASN A 180 6.83 11.45 16.83
C ASN A 180 6.21 10.64 15.69
N ILE A 181 5.59 9.52 16.06
CA ILE A 181 4.70 8.72 15.22
C ILE A 181 3.26 8.89 15.71
N ARG A 182 2.33 9.23 14.81
CA ARG A 182 0.92 9.44 15.13
C ARG A 182 0.03 8.82 14.08
N LEU A 183 -1.02 8.11 14.49
CA LEU A 183 -1.96 7.49 13.56
C LEU A 183 -3.38 8.03 13.74
N GLN A 184 -4.15 8.03 12.66
CA GLN A 184 -5.59 8.31 12.65
C GLN A 184 -6.29 7.26 11.79
N ILE A 185 -7.58 7.05 12.05
CA ILE A 185 -8.42 6.12 11.29
C ILE A 185 -9.58 6.90 10.68
N ALA A 186 -9.99 6.50 9.49
CA ALA A 186 -11.21 6.96 8.84
C ALA A 186 -12.02 5.76 8.38
N THR A 187 -13.33 5.82 8.51
CA THR A 187 -14.26 4.75 8.13
C THR A 187 -15.44 5.29 7.33
N SER A 188 -16.04 4.44 6.49
CA SER A 188 -17.15 4.81 5.60
C SER A 188 -17.96 3.59 5.19
N ASP A 189 -19.24 3.77 4.89
CA ASP A 189 -20.07 2.75 4.22
C ASP A 189 -19.97 2.78 2.70
N ASN A 190 -19.24 3.76 2.15
CA ASN A 190 -18.97 3.87 0.73
C ASN A 190 -17.48 3.67 0.45
N ILE A 191 -17.16 2.84 -0.55
CA ILE A 191 -15.78 2.53 -0.95
C ILE A 191 -14.97 3.78 -1.34
N ASN A 192 -15.66 4.84 -1.80
CA ASN A 192 -15.09 6.11 -2.20
C ASN A 192 -15.09 7.18 -1.09
N GLY A 193 -15.59 6.85 0.10
CA GLY A 193 -15.69 7.77 1.22
C GLY A 193 -17.02 8.53 1.31
N PRO A 194 -17.11 9.58 2.15
CA PRO A 194 -15.99 10.34 2.73
C PRO A 194 -15.15 9.52 3.72
N PHE A 195 -13.87 9.90 3.85
CA PHE A 195 -12.93 9.34 4.81
C PHE A 195 -12.37 10.46 5.69
N ASP A 196 -13.03 10.71 6.82
CA ASP A 196 -12.62 11.71 7.81
C ASP A 196 -11.71 11.06 8.86
N PHE A 197 -10.45 11.48 8.89
CA PHE A 197 -9.44 10.89 9.78
C PHE A 197 -9.53 11.47 11.19
N ALA A 198 -9.74 10.61 12.18
CA ALA A 198 -9.83 10.97 13.59
C ALA A 198 -8.99 10.02 14.48
N GLY A 199 -8.67 10.48 15.69
CA GLY A 199 -8.05 9.68 16.74
C GLY A 199 -9.09 9.11 17.74
N PRO A 200 -8.64 8.69 18.93
CA PRO A 200 -9.48 8.00 19.92
C PRO A 200 -10.70 8.80 20.40
N ASP A 201 -10.62 10.13 20.40
CA ASP A 201 -11.68 11.03 20.87
C ASP A 201 -12.63 11.51 19.77
N ASP A 202 -12.53 10.93 18.57
CA ASP A 202 -13.33 11.28 17.40
C ASP A 202 -13.10 12.71 16.84
N THR A 203 -11.95 13.31 17.14
CA THR A 203 -11.57 14.60 16.55
C THR A 203 -10.45 14.46 15.53
N ALA A 204 -10.47 15.32 14.51
CA ALA A 204 -9.39 15.41 13.51
C ALA A 204 -8.04 15.87 14.12
N GLY A 205 -8.07 16.41 15.34
CA GLY A 205 -6.89 16.88 16.08
C GLY A 205 -6.29 15.85 17.03
N SER A 206 -6.94 14.68 17.22
CA SER A 206 -6.43 13.61 18.06
C SER A 206 -5.81 12.49 17.24
N PHE A 207 -4.99 11.69 17.93
CA PHE A 207 -4.16 10.66 17.32
C PHE A 207 -4.06 9.45 18.23
N TYR A 208 -3.98 8.28 17.63
CA TYR A 208 -3.47 7.07 18.26
C TYR A 208 -1.95 7.20 18.31
N GLU A 209 -1.36 7.13 19.51
CA GLU A 209 0.06 7.41 19.75
C GLU A 209 0.80 6.20 20.32
N SER A 210 0.09 5.14 20.74
CA SER A 210 0.72 3.89 21.21
C SER A 210 0.27 2.67 20.40
N PRO A 211 1.21 1.76 20.03
CA PRO A 211 0.83 0.49 19.44
C PRO A 211 -0.06 -0.33 20.37
N GLY A 212 -1.24 -0.72 19.89
CA GLY A 212 -2.23 -1.45 20.66
C GLY A 212 -3.37 -0.58 21.19
N ASP A 213 -3.37 0.73 20.90
CA ASP A 213 -4.47 1.61 21.26
C ASP A 213 -5.83 1.07 20.77
N ALA A 214 -6.83 1.16 21.64
CA ALA A 214 -8.20 0.78 21.32
C ALA A 214 -8.79 1.76 20.30
N ILE A 215 -9.37 1.23 19.23
CA ILE A 215 -10.00 2.05 18.18
C ILE A 215 -11.35 2.56 18.72
N SER A 216 -11.66 3.83 18.46
CA SER A 216 -12.93 4.41 18.87
C SER A 216 -14.12 3.64 18.27
N ASN A 217 -15.13 3.37 19.09
CA ASN A 217 -16.31 2.62 18.68
C ASN A 217 -17.14 3.31 17.60
N ILE A 218 -16.91 4.60 17.32
CA ILE A 218 -17.59 5.32 16.23
C ILE A 218 -17.31 4.71 14.86
N HIS A 219 -16.14 4.08 14.71
CA HIS A 219 -15.74 3.43 13.48
C HIS A 219 -16.52 2.13 13.21
N ASN A 220 -17.14 1.55 14.24
CA ASN A 220 -17.82 0.25 14.14
C ASN A 220 -19.06 0.32 13.25
N GLY A 221 -19.32 -0.78 12.54
CA GLY A 221 -20.43 -0.89 11.61
C GLY A 221 -20.11 -0.37 10.21
N GLN A 222 -19.08 0.48 10.06
CA GLN A 222 -18.72 1.05 8.78
C GLN A 222 -17.78 0.14 7.98
N ARG A 223 -18.27 -0.30 6.82
CA ARG A 223 -17.64 -1.37 6.03
C ARG A 223 -16.22 -1.09 5.59
N TYR A 224 -15.92 0.13 5.15
CA TYR A 224 -14.65 0.48 4.56
C TYR A 224 -13.81 1.31 5.52
N PHE A 225 -12.50 1.07 5.58
CA PHE A 225 -11.59 1.86 6.43
C PHE A 225 -10.30 2.24 5.73
N ARG A 226 -9.68 3.32 6.23
CA ARG A 226 -8.32 3.77 5.91
C ARG A 226 -7.61 4.17 7.20
N TYR A 227 -6.29 4.12 7.20
CA TYR A 227 -5.47 4.74 8.24
C TYR A 227 -4.53 5.78 7.64
N LYS A 228 -4.16 6.76 8.47
CA LYS A 228 -3.17 7.77 8.14
C LYS A 228 -2.05 7.70 9.16
N VAL A 229 -0.82 7.53 8.70
CA VAL A 229 0.40 7.63 9.53
C VAL A 229 0.97 9.02 9.34
N SER A 230 1.20 9.76 10.42
CA SER A 230 1.83 11.07 10.42
C SER A 230 3.15 10.99 11.17
N LEU A 231 4.23 11.41 10.52
CA LEU A 231 5.57 11.41 11.07
C LEU A 231 6.01 12.86 11.27
N SER A 232 6.71 13.15 12.37
CA SER A 232 7.27 14.47 12.60
C SER A 232 8.66 14.40 13.23
N THR A 233 9.47 15.42 12.95
CA THR A 233 10.78 15.62 13.57
C THR A 233 11.01 17.09 13.87
N LYS A 234 11.69 17.38 14.99
CA LYS A 234 12.28 18.70 15.27
C LYS A 234 13.80 18.71 15.05
N ASP A 235 14.41 17.54 14.81
CA ASP A 235 15.81 17.42 14.43
C ASP A 235 15.91 17.10 12.93
N PRO A 236 16.42 18.02 12.11
CA PRO A 236 16.56 17.81 10.68
C PRO A 236 17.46 16.63 10.30
N ASN A 237 18.23 16.06 11.23
CA ASN A 237 19.11 14.92 10.97
C ASN A 237 18.50 13.57 11.37
N GLN A 238 17.28 13.57 11.91
CA GLN A 238 16.64 12.36 12.42
C GLN A 238 15.18 12.30 11.97
N THR A 239 14.70 11.09 11.66
CA THR A 239 13.30 10.85 11.28
C THR A 239 12.83 9.53 11.87
N PRO A 240 11.56 9.43 12.33
CA PRO A 240 11.02 8.17 12.78
C PRO A 240 10.74 7.27 11.58
N VAL A 241 10.84 5.96 11.78
CA VAL A 241 10.58 4.94 10.77
C VAL A 241 9.55 3.95 11.31
N VAL A 242 8.43 3.85 10.60
CA VAL A 242 7.35 2.92 10.88
C VAL A 242 7.43 1.74 9.90
N GLY A 243 7.21 0.54 10.41
CA GLY A 243 7.05 -0.69 9.63
C GLY A 243 5.57 -0.96 9.33
N ASP A 244 5.15 -2.19 9.56
CA ASP A 244 3.77 -2.60 9.26
C ASP A 244 2.78 -1.96 10.23
N VAL A 245 1.66 -1.47 9.70
CA VAL A 245 0.47 -1.07 10.46
C VAL A 245 -0.53 -2.22 10.43
N LYS A 246 -1.09 -2.56 11.59
CA LYS A 246 -2.04 -3.65 11.79
C LYS A 246 -3.30 -3.12 12.48
N ILE A 247 -4.45 -3.41 11.87
CA ILE A 247 -5.77 -3.19 12.44
C ILE A 247 -6.35 -4.55 12.80
N ASN A 248 -6.66 -4.75 14.08
CA ASN A 248 -7.44 -5.92 14.51
C ASN A 248 -8.92 -5.55 14.46
N PHE A 249 -9.72 -6.37 13.80
CA PHE A 249 -11.17 -6.20 13.73
C PHE A 249 -11.87 -7.56 13.76
N SER A 250 -13.16 -7.54 14.06
CA SER A 250 -14.02 -8.72 14.13
C SER A 250 -15.28 -8.51 13.32
N ASN A 251 -15.77 -9.55 12.66
CA ASN A 251 -17.04 -9.53 11.94
C ASN A 251 -18.08 -10.32 12.72
N LYS A 252 -19.32 -9.87 12.69
CA LYS A 252 -20.46 -10.62 13.21
C LYS A 252 -21.10 -11.48 12.14
#